data_AF-A0A2S2NMB9-F1
#
_entry.id   AF-A0A2S2NMB9-F1
#
_cell.length_a   1.000
_cell.length_b   1.000
_cell.length_c   1.000
_cell.angle_alpha   90.00
_cell.angle_beta   90.00
_cell.angle_gamma   90.00
#
_symmetry.space_group_name_H-M   'P 1'
#
loop_
_entity.id
_entity.type
_entity.pdbx_description
1 polymer ?
#
loop_
_entity_poly.entity_id
_entity_poly.type
_entity_poly.pdbx_seq_one_letter_code
_entity_poly.pdbx_strand_id
1 'polypeptide(L)'
;MIIKTARLEYTPKKRTRPKTPEERRKWKCNPDLDVSIALQETDENLEIILRKLSHKQLSPGEWKKLAHLWAFTDEQIKAIEHQYIGPSSYKQHGYRVLRIWVDSLGPDLDPIEELIDSLNTIEKNALADAICKKLMRQKEK
;
A
#
# COMPACT_ATOMS: atom_id res chain seq x y z
N MET A 1 -13.62 -39.41 -31.98
CA MET A 1 -13.10 -38.68 -30.80
C MET A 1 -12.95 -37.21 -31.19
N ILE A 2 -13.80 -36.33 -30.67
CA ILE A 2 -13.72 -34.89 -30.93
C ILE A 2 -13.37 -34.22 -29.60
N ILE A 3 -12.18 -33.62 -29.53
CA ILE A 3 -11.73 -32.86 -28.37
C ILE A 3 -12.57 -31.57 -28.35
N LYS A 4 -13.48 -31.45 -27.40
CA LYS A 4 -14.15 -30.18 -27.10
C LYS A 4 -13.13 -29.27 -26.42
N THR A 5 -12.47 -28.41 -27.20
CA THR A 5 -11.65 -27.33 -26.64
C THR A 5 -12.58 -26.34 -25.95
N ALA A 6 -12.61 -26.36 -24.62
CA ALA A 6 -13.30 -25.36 -23.82
C ALA A 6 -12.63 -24.00 -24.05
N ARG A 7 -13.29 -23.16 -24.85
CA ARG A 7 -12.90 -21.77 -25.06
C ARG A 7 -13.40 -20.99 -23.84
N LEU A 8 -12.49 -20.70 -22.91
CA LEU A 8 -12.76 -19.83 -21.78
C LEU A 8 -13.02 -18.42 -22.33
N GLU A 9 -14.29 -18.03 -22.48
CA GLU A 9 -14.66 -16.67 -22.89
C GLU A 9 -14.45 -15.69 -21.73
N TYR A 10 -13.32 -14.98 -21.75
CA TYR A 10 -13.12 -13.84 -20.85
C TYR A 10 -13.87 -12.63 -21.42
N THR A 11 -15.05 -12.33 -20.86
CA THR A 11 -15.77 -11.09 -21.16
C THR A 11 -15.24 -9.97 -20.25
N PRO A 12 -14.55 -8.94 -20.77
CA PRO A 12 -14.06 -7.87 -19.93
C PRO A 12 -15.24 -7.04 -19.43
N LYS A 13 -15.45 -6.99 -18.11
CA LYS A 13 -16.47 -6.14 -17.47
C LYS A 13 -16.25 -4.68 -17.88
N LYS A 14 -17.18 -4.11 -18.64
CA LYS A 14 -17.15 -2.69 -19.03
C LYS A 14 -17.21 -1.82 -17.78
N ARG A 15 -16.16 -1.02 -17.54
CA ARG A 15 -16.09 -0.03 -16.45
C ARG A 15 -17.13 1.06 -16.71
N THR A 16 -18.25 1.05 -16.00
CA THR A 16 -19.23 2.14 -16.00
C THR A 16 -18.86 3.17 -14.94
N ARG A 17 -18.81 4.45 -15.33
CA ARG A 17 -18.55 5.56 -14.40
C ARG A 17 -19.76 5.77 -13.48
N PRO A 18 -19.61 5.80 -12.14
CA PRO A 18 -20.70 6.03 -11.22
C PRO A 18 -21.28 7.43 -11.40
N LYS A 19 -22.61 7.52 -11.56
CA LYS A 19 -23.31 8.76 -11.92
C LYS A 19 -23.85 9.50 -10.69
N THR A 20 -24.01 8.83 -9.55
CA THR A 20 -24.55 9.43 -8.32
C THR A 20 -23.49 9.67 -7.22
N PRO A 21 -23.68 10.67 -6.33
CA PRO A 21 -22.76 10.92 -5.20
C PRO A 21 -22.64 9.74 -4.23
N GLU A 22 -23.70 8.94 -4.06
CA GLU A 22 -23.69 7.75 -3.20
C GLU A 22 -22.93 6.58 -3.81
N GLU A 23 -23.04 6.34 -5.12
CA GLU A 23 -22.18 5.39 -5.81
C GLU A 23 -20.70 5.81 -5.71
N ARG A 24 -20.39 7.11 -5.80
CA ARG A 24 -19.01 7.59 -5.58
C ARG A 24 -18.50 7.33 -4.15
N ARG A 25 -19.39 7.37 -3.15
CA ARG A 25 -19.05 6.99 -1.76
C ARG A 25 -18.87 5.48 -1.63
N LYS A 26 -19.68 4.67 -2.33
CA LYS A 26 -19.52 3.21 -2.42
C LYS A 26 -18.20 2.80 -3.09
N TRP A 27 -17.78 3.53 -4.13
CA TRP A 27 -16.50 3.31 -4.81
C TRP A 27 -15.27 3.74 -4.00
N LYS A 28 -15.44 4.54 -2.93
CA LYS A 28 -14.34 4.81 -1.98
C LYS A 28 -14.04 3.62 -1.06
N CYS A 29 -14.91 2.60 -1.03
CA CYS A 29 -14.79 1.45 -0.13
C CYS A 29 -15.10 0.11 -0.79
N ASN A 30 -14.89 -0.06 -2.11
CA ASN A 30 -14.95 -1.39 -2.73
C ASN A 30 -13.52 -1.96 -2.87
N PRO A 31 -13.11 -2.91 -2.02
CA PRO A 31 -11.82 -3.60 -2.06
C PRO A 31 -11.86 -4.85 -2.96
N ASP A 32 -12.77 -4.91 -3.93
CA ASP A 32 -12.87 -6.05 -4.86
C ASP A 32 -11.86 -5.96 -6.01
N LEU A 33 -10.58 -5.78 -5.67
CA LEU A 33 -9.50 -6.36 -6.45
C LEU A 33 -9.04 -7.60 -5.67
N ASP A 34 -9.81 -8.67 -5.90
CA ASP A 34 -9.68 -10.05 -5.45
C ASP A 34 -8.24 -10.60 -5.46
N VAL A 35 -7.48 -10.27 -4.41
CA VAL A 35 -6.24 -10.94 -3.94
C VAL A 35 -6.23 -11.00 -2.39
N SER A 36 -7.36 -10.71 -1.73
CA SER A 36 -7.37 -10.35 -0.29
C SER A 36 -8.03 -11.38 0.65
N ILE A 37 -8.21 -12.65 0.26
CA ILE A 37 -8.90 -13.64 1.13
C ILE A 37 -7.96 -14.73 1.69
N ALA A 38 -6.66 -14.77 1.34
CA ALA A 38 -5.78 -15.88 1.75
C ALA A 38 -4.65 -15.55 2.77
N LEU A 39 -4.46 -14.30 3.20
CA LEU A 39 -3.33 -13.91 4.08
C LEU A 39 -3.79 -12.98 5.21
N GLN A 40 -4.57 -13.48 6.17
CA GLN A 40 -5.39 -12.62 7.03
C GLN A 40 -5.03 -12.63 8.52
N GLU A 41 -3.76 -12.43 8.85
CA GLU A 41 -3.39 -12.04 10.23
C GLU A 41 -2.13 -11.15 10.30
N THR A 42 -1.19 -11.32 9.36
CA THR A 42 0.01 -10.46 9.23
C THR A 42 -0.28 -9.12 8.53
N ASP A 43 -1.19 -9.12 7.55
CA ASP A 43 -1.51 -7.95 6.73
C ASP A 43 -2.26 -6.86 7.52
N GLU A 44 -3.23 -7.22 8.38
CA GLU A 44 -4.01 -6.24 9.15
C GLU A 44 -3.12 -5.39 10.08
N ASN A 45 -2.13 -6.02 10.71
CA ASN A 45 -1.15 -5.32 11.55
C ASN A 45 -0.26 -4.39 10.73
N LEU A 46 0.16 -4.83 9.55
CA LEU A 46 0.96 -4.05 8.63
C LEU A 46 0.18 -2.83 8.11
N GLU A 47 -1.05 -3.00 7.65
CA GLU A 47 -1.89 -1.89 7.20
C GLU A 47 -2.05 -0.78 8.26
N ILE A 48 -2.24 -1.18 9.52
CA ILE A 48 -2.34 -0.24 10.64
C ILE A 48 -1.02 0.52 10.85
N ILE A 49 0.12 -0.16 10.73
CA ILE A 49 1.45 0.45 10.83
C ILE A 49 1.65 1.44 9.68
N LEU A 50 1.42 1.03 8.42
CA LEU A 50 1.58 1.88 7.24
C LEU A 50 0.69 3.13 7.31
N ARG A 51 -0.56 2.98 7.74
CA ARG A 51 -1.50 4.08 7.92
C ARG A 51 -1.06 5.04 9.02
N LYS A 52 -0.57 4.53 10.14
CA LYS A 52 -0.06 5.36 11.23
C LYS A 52 1.21 6.11 10.81
N LEU A 53 2.11 5.43 10.09
CA LEU A 53 3.37 6.00 9.60
C LEU A 53 3.10 7.18 8.64
N SER A 54 2.29 6.95 7.62
CA SER A 54 1.93 7.96 6.61
C SER A 54 1.15 9.16 7.16
N HIS A 55 0.22 8.95 8.10
CA HIS A 55 -0.62 10.05 8.57
C HIS A 55 -0.02 10.87 9.72
N LYS A 56 0.85 10.28 10.54
CA LYS A 56 1.34 10.90 11.79
C LYS A 56 2.84 11.12 11.83
N GLN A 57 3.62 10.37 11.06
CA GLN A 57 5.08 10.29 11.24
C GLN A 57 5.87 10.79 10.02
N LEU A 58 5.28 10.71 8.83
CA LEU A 58 5.89 11.18 7.60
C LEU A 58 5.54 12.64 7.31
N SER A 59 6.58 13.46 7.13
CA SER A 59 6.50 14.82 6.62
C SER A 59 6.33 14.85 5.10
N PRO A 60 5.86 15.96 4.49
CA PRO A 60 5.62 16.05 3.05
C PRO A 60 6.81 15.78 2.13
N GLY A 61 8.05 15.82 2.62
CA GLY A 61 9.26 15.47 1.85
C GLY A 61 9.80 14.06 2.11
N GLU A 62 9.42 13.43 3.22
CA GLU A 62 10.02 12.17 3.65
C GLU A 62 9.48 10.97 2.88
N TRP A 63 8.19 11.01 2.53
CA TRP A 63 7.59 9.96 1.70
C TRP A 63 8.19 9.90 0.29
N LYS A 64 8.71 11.02 -0.24
CA LYS A 64 9.46 11.04 -1.51
C LYS A 64 10.84 10.41 -1.37
N LYS A 65 11.53 10.66 -0.25
CA LYS A 65 12.81 10.00 0.05
C LYS A 65 12.63 8.48 0.13
N LEU A 66 11.58 8.01 0.81
CA LEU A 66 11.20 6.59 0.83
C LEU A 66 10.92 6.05 -0.58
N ALA A 67 10.14 6.80 -1.37
CA ALA A 67 9.85 6.42 -2.76
C ALA A 67 11.13 6.26 -3.59
N HIS A 68 12.08 7.20 -3.50
CA HIS A 68 13.35 7.08 -4.22
C HIS A 68 14.22 5.93 -3.70
N LEU A 69 14.22 5.67 -2.39
CA LEU A 69 14.94 4.54 -1.80
C LEU A 69 14.42 3.19 -2.32
N TRP A 70 13.11 3.08 -2.51
CA TRP A 70 12.47 1.90 -3.09
C TRP A 70 12.42 1.90 -4.63
N ALA A 71 13.27 2.71 -5.27
CA ALA A 71 13.40 2.80 -6.72
C ALA A 71 12.12 3.19 -7.47
N PHE A 72 11.20 3.94 -6.86
CA PHE A 72 10.12 4.58 -7.60
C PHE A 72 10.69 5.66 -8.52
N THR A 73 10.20 5.66 -9.76
CA THR A 73 10.54 6.69 -10.75
C THR A 73 9.85 8.01 -10.45
N ASP A 74 10.45 9.14 -10.86
CA ASP A 74 9.83 10.47 -10.73
C ASP A 74 8.46 10.55 -11.43
N GLU A 75 8.29 9.79 -12.52
CA GLU A 75 7.01 9.70 -13.25
C GLU A 75 5.94 9.01 -12.41
N GLN A 76 6.27 7.92 -11.71
CA GLN A 76 5.36 7.24 -10.79
C GLN A 76 5.02 8.12 -9.59
N ILE A 77 6.00 8.83 -9.03
CA ILE A 77 5.77 9.77 -7.92
C ILE A 77 4.82 10.88 -8.36
N LYS A 78 5.04 11.49 -9.53
CA LYS A 78 4.14 12.49 -10.11
C LYS A 78 2.73 11.95 -10.36
N ALA A 79 2.61 10.70 -10.82
CA ALA A 79 1.31 10.06 -11.03
C ALA A 79 0.54 9.89 -9.71
N ILE A 80 1.23 9.50 -8.63
CA ILE A 80 0.64 9.41 -7.28
C ILE A 80 0.26 10.80 -6.77
N GLU A 81 1.09 11.81 -7.01
CA GLU A 81 0.80 13.21 -6.63
C GLU A 81 -0.47 13.71 -7.31
N HIS A 82 -0.59 13.47 -8.62
CA HIS A 82 -1.73 13.89 -9.43
C HIS A 82 -3.05 13.26 -8.96
N GLN A 83 -3.02 12.08 -8.34
CA GLN A 83 -4.22 11.39 -7.87
C GLN A 83 -4.85 12.04 -6.62
N TYR A 84 -4.07 12.71 -5.77
CA TYR A 84 -4.58 13.40 -4.57
C TYR A 84 -4.04 14.82 -4.52
N ILE A 85 -4.94 15.81 -4.62
CA ILE A 85 -4.57 17.23 -4.65
C ILE A 85 -5.09 17.89 -3.38
N GLY A 86 -4.22 18.59 -2.65
CA GLY A 86 -4.59 19.39 -1.47
C GLY A 86 -3.49 19.49 -0.40
N PRO A 87 -3.62 20.39 0.58
CA PRO A 87 -2.55 20.67 1.56
C PRO A 87 -2.22 19.49 2.49
N SER A 88 -3.10 18.49 2.61
CA SER A 88 -2.89 17.27 3.39
C SER A 88 -2.79 16.00 2.53
N SER A 89 -2.65 16.14 1.22
CA SER A 89 -2.59 15.01 0.29
C SER A 89 -1.35 14.14 0.50
N TYR A 90 -0.25 14.73 1.01
CA TYR A 90 1.01 14.02 1.26
C TYR A 90 0.85 12.80 2.16
N LYS A 91 -0.13 12.81 3.07
CA LYS A 91 -0.45 11.66 3.94
C LYS A 91 -0.99 10.49 3.10
N GLN A 92 -1.85 10.79 2.13
CA GLN A 92 -2.39 9.80 1.20
C GLN A 92 -1.34 9.36 0.20
N HIS A 93 -0.49 10.27 -0.28
CA HIS A 93 0.64 9.94 -1.15
C HIS A 93 1.61 8.96 -0.48
N GLY A 94 2.00 9.24 0.76
CA GLY A 94 2.85 8.35 1.55
C GLY A 94 2.21 6.99 1.79
N TYR A 95 0.93 6.93 2.16
CA TYR A 95 0.21 5.66 2.32
C TYR A 95 0.18 4.84 1.03
N ARG A 96 -0.03 5.50 -0.12
CA ARG A 96 -0.04 4.84 -1.44
C ARG A 96 1.31 4.26 -1.80
N VAL A 97 2.39 5.03 -1.64
CA VAL A 97 3.75 4.54 -1.91
C VAL A 97 4.06 3.33 -1.04
N LEU A 98 3.78 3.43 0.27
CA LEU A 98 3.96 2.33 1.21
C LEU A 98 3.17 1.07 0.81
N ARG A 99 1.91 1.23 0.40
CA ARG A 99 1.06 0.11 -0.01
C ARG A 99 1.59 -0.56 -1.27
N ILE A 100 1.88 0.23 -2.32
CA ILE A 100 2.41 -0.29 -3.58
C ILE A 100 3.75 -0.99 -3.35
N TRP A 101 4.60 -0.43 -2.49
CA TRP A 101 5.87 -1.03 -2.12
C TRP A 101 5.68 -2.40 -1.47
N VAL A 102 4.79 -2.54 -0.48
CA VAL A 102 4.48 -3.84 0.12
C VAL A 102 3.95 -4.84 -0.91
N ASP A 103 3.04 -4.39 -1.78
CA ASP A 103 2.50 -5.23 -2.85
C ASP A 103 3.59 -5.66 -3.87
N SER A 104 4.70 -4.93 -3.95
CA SER A 104 5.84 -5.22 -4.82
C SER A 104 6.92 -6.12 -4.18
N LEU A 105 6.82 -6.40 -2.87
CA LEU A 105 7.78 -7.27 -2.19
C LEU A 105 7.60 -8.73 -2.62
N GLY A 106 8.71 -9.45 -2.71
CA GLY A 106 8.70 -10.89 -2.96
C GLY A 106 8.17 -11.67 -1.74
N PRO A 107 7.67 -12.90 -1.95
CA PRO A 107 7.14 -13.73 -0.87
C PRO A 107 8.19 -14.14 0.18
N ASP A 108 9.48 -14.02 -0.15
CA ASP A 108 10.60 -14.37 0.72
C ASP A 108 11.06 -13.21 1.63
N LEU A 109 10.51 -12.01 1.45
CA LEU A 109 10.90 -10.82 2.21
C LEU A 109 9.84 -10.48 3.25
N ASP A 110 10.28 -10.22 4.48
CA ASP A 110 9.41 -9.72 5.54
C ASP A 110 9.21 -8.20 5.40
N PRO A 111 8.00 -7.72 5.07
CA PRO A 111 7.75 -6.29 4.81
C PRO A 111 8.06 -5.37 5.99
N ILE A 112 8.06 -5.91 7.21
CA ILE A 112 8.31 -5.13 8.40
C ILE A 112 9.81 -4.91 8.62
N GLU A 113 10.64 -5.92 8.36
CA GLU A 113 12.09 -5.81 8.49
C GLU A 113 12.64 -4.81 7.47
N GLU A 114 12.21 -4.93 6.22
CA GLU A 114 12.55 -3.98 5.15
C GLU A 114 12.04 -2.56 5.45
N LEU A 115 10.88 -2.43 6.10
CA LEU A 115 10.36 -1.13 6.52
C LEU A 115 11.23 -0.52 7.63
N ILE A 116 11.72 -1.32 8.56
CA ILE A 116 12.63 -0.86 9.63
C ILE A 116 13.96 -0.41 9.02
N ASP A 117 14.52 -1.17 8.08
CA ASP A 117 15.78 -0.84 7.40
C ASP A 117 15.68 0.45 6.58
N SER A 118 14.59 0.61 5.82
CA SER A 118 14.32 1.84 5.07
C SER A 118 14.13 3.06 5.98
N LEU A 119 13.52 2.89 7.17
CA LEU A 119 13.40 3.96 8.17
C LEU A 119 14.76 4.32 8.79
N ASN A 120 15.63 3.35 9.04
CA ASN A 120 17.00 3.61 9.51
C ASN A 120 17.81 4.37 8.45
N THR A 121 17.63 4.04 7.18
CA THR A 121 18.30 4.72 6.06
C THR A 121 17.90 6.21 5.94
N ILE A 122 16.69 6.58 6.37
CA ILE A 122 16.21 7.97 6.39
C ILE A 122 16.47 8.64 7.75
N GLU A 123 17.31 8.03 8.58
CA GLU A 123 17.68 8.50 9.93
C GLU A 123 16.48 8.62 10.89
N LYS A 124 15.40 7.86 10.63
CA LYS A 124 14.19 7.79 11.46
C LYS A 124 14.25 6.64 12.46
N ASN A 125 15.42 6.45 13.06
CA ASN A 125 15.75 5.31 13.93
C ASN A 125 14.79 5.21 15.14
N ALA A 126 14.37 6.35 15.71
CA ALA A 126 13.40 6.38 16.81
C ALA A 126 12.02 5.80 16.43
N LEU A 127 11.63 5.91 15.15
CA LEU A 127 10.38 5.32 14.65
C LEU A 127 10.55 3.84 14.33
N ALA A 128 11.69 3.48 13.76
CA ALA A 128 12.07 2.09 13.52
C ALA A 128 12.03 1.30 14.85
N ASP A 129 12.66 1.82 15.90
CA ASP A 129 12.63 1.24 17.25
C ASP A 129 11.22 1.13 17.83
N ALA A 130 10.36 2.13 17.58
CA ALA A 130 8.98 2.12 18.06
C ALA A 130 8.14 1.02 17.36
N ILE A 131 8.41 0.76 16.08
CA ILE A 131 7.78 -0.32 15.31
C ILE A 131 8.31 -1.67 15.81
N CYS A 132 9.63 -1.83 15.95
CA CYS A 132 10.27 -3.02 16.52
C CYS A 132 9.67 -3.41 17.88
N LYS A 133 9.62 -2.45 18.82
CA LYS A 133 9.03 -2.67 20.16
C LYS A 133 7.57 -3.07 20.09
N LYS A 134 6.80 -2.50 19.17
CA LYS A 134 5.39 -2.85 19.00
C LYS A 134 5.25 -4.27 18.45
N LEU A 135 6.11 -4.69 17.52
CA LEU A 135 6.12 -6.04 16.96
C LEU A 135 6.54 -7.08 18.00
N MET A 136 7.59 -6.81 18.78
CA MET A 136 8.04 -7.70 19.86
C MET A 136 6.92 -7.97 20.88
N ARG A 137 6.16 -6.92 21.26
CA ARG A 137 4.99 -7.07 22.17
C ARG A 137 3.82 -7.85 21.57
N GLN A 138 3.75 -7.97 20.24
CA GLN A 138 2.72 -8.77 19.56
C GLN A 138 3.17 -10.23 19.41
N LYS A 139 4.47 -10.50 19.21
CA LYS A 139 5.02 -11.86 19.15
C LYS A 139 4.99 -12.60 20.50
N GLU A 140 4.88 -11.89 21.62
CA GLU A 140 4.87 -12.45 22.98
C GLU A 140 3.45 -12.80 23.48
N LYS A 141 2.40 -12.58 22.67
CA LYS A 141 1.01 -12.83 23.01
C LYS A 141 0.46 -14.02 22.25
#